data_AF-A0A423F5W4-F1
#
_entry.id   AF-A0A423F5W4-F1
#
_cell.length_a   1.000
_cell.length_b   1.000
_cell.length_c   1.000
_cell.angle_alpha   90.00
_cell.angle_beta   90.00
_cell.angle_gamma   90.00
#
_symmetry.space_group_name_H-M   'P 1'
#
loop_
_entity.id
_entity.type
_entity.pdbx_description
1 polymer ?
#
loop_
_entity_poly.entity_id
_entity_poly.type
_entity_poly.pdbx_seq_one_letter_code
_entity_poly.pdbx_strand_id
1 'polypeptide(L)'
;MQGIINPAISPSAFSLNTLLSAHFSQSTNANQNTIDPISVAFGRIREKTGMVPSHLVPLQNIAAATNTIIGVRPVETVATGLIEAGHPTKDFHIKGKSANWGPQAGLICTDQAFSKLEKFKEDAPGKLTRANEQIQECIRDGHAVAVPLEISGNRLGELMKLGQITQLATNAYDGTRHFSARGPSQQLYAFEGKRTSASEDSYLIFHQGKSIEVLAKHEGGKALTADYDLHMVAPHLSDFGPQDRIPIPDVAHSVFKQRIDRYRQHQPDPRSSQVPEALRADYESAAHFYQKEDPDLGNVTPRIKQMIELINQRLVGNGERVVHHNADSGSPATEVAANYPATFFLPTKLGRFDEISIINNSKEMAELITTAKDSGYHVPVNPLWEREVVGIKRSGFTHAQGRLASVFRQG
;
A
#
# COMPACT_ATOMS: atom_id res chain seq x y z
N MET A 1 -18.73 -36.80 33.20
CA MET A 1 -19.43 -35.53 33.00
C MET A 1 -18.61 -34.69 32.05
N GLN A 2 -19.02 -34.68 30.79
CA GLN A 2 -18.40 -33.96 29.68
C GLN A 2 -18.70 -32.46 29.82
N GLY A 3 -17.67 -31.65 29.92
CA GLY A 3 -17.75 -30.20 29.77
C GLY A 3 -17.66 -29.85 28.29
N ILE A 4 -18.76 -29.32 27.77
CA ILE A 4 -18.97 -28.95 26.37
C ILE A 4 -18.02 -27.80 26.01
N ILE A 5 -16.97 -28.12 25.26
CA ILE A 5 -16.26 -27.16 24.43
C ILE A 5 -17.16 -26.97 23.21
N ASN A 6 -17.84 -25.83 23.12
CA ASN A 6 -18.50 -25.42 21.88
C ASN A 6 -17.40 -24.99 20.90
N PRO A 7 -17.16 -25.71 19.78
CA PRO A 7 -16.35 -25.16 18.71
C PRO A 7 -17.23 -24.15 17.99
N ALA A 8 -16.91 -22.85 18.11
CA ALA A 8 -17.39 -21.89 17.15
C ALA A 8 -16.84 -22.32 15.79
N ILE A 9 -17.71 -22.91 14.96
CA ILE A 9 -17.42 -23.29 13.59
C ILE A 9 -17.13 -21.98 12.84
N SER A 10 -15.84 -21.70 12.62
CA SER A 10 -15.40 -20.59 11.78
C SER A 10 -15.79 -20.89 10.33
N PRO A 11 -16.50 -19.98 9.62
CA PRO A 11 -16.85 -20.21 8.24
C PRO A 11 -15.60 -20.02 7.38
N SER A 12 -15.03 -21.16 6.99
CA SER A 12 -13.99 -21.33 5.97
C SER A 12 -14.37 -20.67 4.64
N ALA A 13 -13.47 -20.66 3.64
CA ALA A 13 -13.56 -20.11 2.27
C ALA A 13 -14.94 -19.79 1.62
N PHE A 14 -16.03 -20.44 2.05
CA PHE A 14 -17.38 -19.90 1.97
C PHE A 14 -17.50 -18.44 2.43
N SER A 15 -16.87 -17.98 3.52
CA SER A 15 -17.02 -16.59 3.98
C SER A 15 -16.63 -15.56 2.93
N LEU A 16 -15.54 -15.75 2.19
CA LEU A 16 -15.09 -14.82 1.15
C LEU A 16 -16.00 -14.84 -0.09
N ASN A 17 -16.35 -16.03 -0.60
CA ASN A 17 -17.28 -16.17 -1.74
C ASN A 17 -18.71 -15.73 -1.40
N THR A 18 -19.16 -15.99 -0.17
CA THR A 18 -20.44 -15.52 0.35
C THR A 18 -20.43 -14.00 0.54
N LEU A 19 -19.33 -13.38 0.99
CA LEU A 19 -19.23 -11.93 1.09
C LEU A 19 -19.18 -11.21 -0.27
N LEU A 20 -18.60 -11.85 -1.29
CA LEU A 20 -18.63 -11.38 -2.68
C LEU A 20 -20.02 -11.50 -3.30
N SER A 21 -20.80 -12.51 -2.88
CA SER A 21 -22.14 -12.80 -3.42
C SER A 21 -23.29 -12.15 -2.62
N ALA A 22 -23.05 -11.69 -1.40
CA ALA A 22 -24.06 -11.11 -0.52
C ALA A 22 -24.19 -9.60 -0.70
N HIS A 23 -25.32 -9.14 -1.24
CA HIS A 23 -25.80 -7.76 -1.08
C HIS A 23 -26.29 -7.57 0.36
N PHE A 24 -25.44 -7.03 1.24
CA PHE A 24 -25.89 -6.65 2.57
C PHE A 24 -26.72 -5.37 2.50
N SER A 25 -28.02 -5.50 2.76
CA SER A 25 -28.89 -4.37 3.09
C SER A 25 -28.51 -3.87 4.48
N GLN A 26 -28.24 -2.57 4.62
CA GLN A 26 -27.99 -1.95 5.92
C GLN A 26 -29.26 -2.06 6.78
N SER A 27 -29.20 -2.85 7.86
CA SER A 27 -30.22 -2.78 8.91
C SER A 27 -29.82 -1.70 9.90
N THR A 28 -30.53 -0.57 9.87
CA THR A 28 -30.50 0.43 10.93
C THR A 28 -31.35 -0.07 12.10
N ASN A 29 -30.70 -0.51 13.18
CA ASN A 29 -31.35 -0.58 14.48
C ASN A 29 -30.50 0.18 15.49
N ALA A 30 -30.97 1.37 15.82
CA ALA A 30 -30.48 2.18 16.92
C ALA A 30 -31.04 1.63 18.23
N ASN A 31 -30.15 1.24 19.15
CA ASN A 31 -30.18 1.60 20.57
C ASN A 31 -29.24 0.69 21.37
N GLN A 32 -28.07 1.22 21.75
CA GLN A 32 -27.46 1.04 23.07
C GLN A 32 -26.31 2.05 23.21
N ASN A 33 -26.35 2.86 24.27
CA ASN A 33 -25.30 3.80 24.68
C ASN A 33 -24.10 3.05 25.27
N THR A 34 -23.51 2.16 24.48
CA THR A 34 -22.16 1.65 24.68
C THR A 34 -21.30 2.31 23.62
N ILE A 35 -20.31 3.10 24.04
CA ILE A 35 -19.34 3.66 23.10
C ILE A 35 -18.64 2.45 22.44
N ASP A 36 -18.95 2.22 21.17
CA ASP A 36 -18.38 1.14 20.37
C ASP A 36 -16.84 1.28 20.34
N PRO A 37 -16.08 0.28 20.81
CA PRO A 37 -14.61 0.31 20.80
C PRO A 37 -14.02 0.65 19.43
N ILE A 38 -14.66 0.20 18.34
CA ILE A 38 -14.22 0.49 16.96
C ILE A 38 -14.37 1.98 16.67
N SER A 39 -15.48 2.60 17.08
CA SER A 39 -15.73 4.04 16.93
C SER A 39 -14.70 4.90 17.69
N VAL A 40 -14.22 4.44 18.86
CA VAL A 40 -13.14 5.13 19.62
C VAL A 40 -11.80 4.98 18.93
N ALA A 41 -11.44 3.77 18.50
CA ALA A 41 -10.20 3.51 17.76
C ALA A 41 -10.17 4.35 16.47
N PHE A 42 -11.27 4.35 15.71
CA PHE A 42 -11.47 5.18 14.52
C PHE A 42 -11.21 6.67 14.80
N GLY A 43 -11.83 7.23 15.85
CA GLY A 43 -11.66 8.64 16.20
C GLY A 43 -10.21 9.04 16.48
N ARG A 44 -9.38 8.12 16.98
CA ARG A 44 -7.96 8.37 17.30
C ARG A 44 -7.04 8.34 16.08
N ILE A 45 -7.42 7.61 15.03
CA ILE A 45 -6.54 7.34 13.89
C ILE A 45 -6.95 8.06 12.61
N ARG A 46 -8.20 8.50 12.46
CA ARG A 46 -8.75 8.95 11.16
C ARG A 46 -7.95 10.06 10.48
N GLU A 47 -7.33 10.95 11.25
CA GLU A 47 -6.52 12.08 10.73
C GLU A 47 -5.06 11.68 10.43
N LYS A 48 -4.66 10.45 10.79
CA LYS A 48 -3.26 9.98 10.76
C LYS A 48 -3.00 8.91 9.69
N THR A 49 -4.04 8.24 9.18
CA THR A 49 -3.86 7.14 8.20
C THR A 49 -3.60 7.63 6.77
N GLY A 50 -4.10 8.82 6.42
CA GLY A 50 -4.18 9.32 5.04
C GLY A 50 -5.18 8.57 4.15
N MET A 51 -5.89 7.58 4.68
CA MET A 51 -6.99 6.92 3.99
C MET A 51 -8.27 7.77 4.13
N VAL A 52 -9.19 7.61 3.19
CA VAL A 52 -10.49 8.31 3.23
C VAL A 52 -11.26 7.83 4.47
N PRO A 53 -11.79 8.72 5.32
CA PRO A 53 -12.45 8.30 6.55
C PRO A 53 -13.61 7.31 6.35
N SER A 54 -14.41 7.48 5.30
CA SER A 54 -15.52 6.58 4.96
C SER A 54 -15.06 5.16 4.57
N HIS A 55 -13.79 4.97 4.21
CA HIS A 55 -13.20 3.69 3.82
C HIS A 55 -12.75 2.84 5.01
N LEU A 56 -12.50 3.44 6.18
CA LEU A 56 -11.90 2.75 7.33
C LEU A 56 -12.83 1.69 7.93
N VAL A 57 -14.11 2.03 8.18
CA VAL A 57 -15.08 1.10 8.80
C VAL A 57 -15.41 -0.07 7.87
N PRO A 58 -15.70 0.13 6.57
CA PRO A 58 -15.88 -0.99 5.65
C PRO A 58 -14.65 -1.92 5.57
N LEU A 59 -13.43 -1.38 5.62
CA LEU A 59 -12.22 -2.19 5.60
C LEU A 59 -12.03 -2.98 6.90
N GLN A 60 -12.35 -2.38 8.04
CA GLN A 60 -12.40 -3.09 9.33
C GLN A 60 -13.43 -4.23 9.30
N ASN A 61 -14.60 -3.99 8.72
CA ASN A 61 -15.63 -5.02 8.58
C ASN A 61 -15.17 -6.19 7.70
N ILE A 62 -14.37 -5.92 6.66
CA ILE A 62 -13.76 -6.98 5.86
C ILE A 62 -12.79 -7.81 6.72
N ALA A 63 -11.89 -7.17 7.47
CA ALA A 63 -10.94 -7.86 8.34
C ALA A 63 -11.65 -8.78 9.35
N ALA A 64 -12.68 -8.26 10.03
CA ALA A 64 -13.50 -9.02 10.98
C ALA A 64 -14.24 -10.18 10.30
N ALA A 65 -14.94 -9.93 9.18
CA ALA A 65 -15.77 -10.94 8.52
C ALA A 65 -14.95 -12.05 7.84
N THR A 66 -13.71 -11.76 7.44
CA THR A 66 -12.81 -12.73 6.81
C THR A 66 -11.81 -13.34 7.78
N ASN A 67 -11.88 -12.98 9.07
CA ASN A 67 -10.93 -13.39 10.11
C ASN A 67 -9.46 -13.25 9.66
N THR A 68 -9.16 -12.12 9.01
CA THR A 68 -7.88 -11.85 8.35
C THR A 68 -7.35 -10.48 8.75
N ILE A 69 -6.09 -10.41 9.14
CA ILE A 69 -5.41 -9.13 9.38
C ILE A 69 -5.09 -8.49 8.03
N ILE A 70 -5.46 -7.22 7.87
CA ILE A 70 -5.17 -6.43 6.67
C ILE A 70 -4.31 -5.25 7.08
N GLY A 71 -3.12 -5.14 6.51
CA GLY A 71 -2.26 -3.96 6.65
C GLY A 71 -2.27 -3.13 5.38
N VAL A 72 -2.33 -1.81 5.51
CA VAL A 72 -2.19 -0.83 4.42
C VAL A 72 -1.00 0.07 4.75
N ARG A 73 -0.12 0.27 3.78
CA ARG A 73 1.05 1.16 3.89
C ARG A 73 0.61 2.62 4.07
N PRO A 74 1.53 3.51 4.49
CA PRO A 74 1.21 4.93 4.64
C PRO A 74 0.61 5.50 3.36
N VAL A 75 -0.55 6.14 3.48
CA VAL A 75 -1.15 6.94 2.41
C VAL A 75 -0.84 8.40 2.69
N GLU A 76 -0.39 9.15 1.69
CA GLU A 76 -0.14 10.58 1.87
C GLU A 76 -1.47 11.31 2.09
N THR A 77 -1.59 12.07 3.19
CA THR A 77 -2.83 12.78 3.56
C THR A 77 -3.31 13.76 2.50
N VAL A 78 -2.40 14.26 1.67
CA VAL A 78 -2.72 15.12 0.54
C VAL A 78 -3.45 14.39 -0.59
N ALA A 79 -3.35 13.07 -0.68
CA ALA A 79 -4.13 12.27 -1.63
C ALA A 79 -5.56 11.97 -1.12
N THR A 80 -5.82 12.08 0.18
CA THR A 80 -7.12 11.71 0.78
C THR A 80 -8.29 12.42 0.12
N GLY A 81 -8.24 13.76 -0.01
CA GLY A 81 -9.30 14.53 -0.64
C GLY A 81 -9.47 14.24 -2.14
N LEU A 82 -8.40 13.84 -2.84
CA LEU A 82 -8.47 13.45 -4.25
C LEU A 82 -9.19 12.11 -4.42
N ILE A 83 -8.85 11.12 -3.59
CA ILE A 83 -9.52 9.81 -3.59
C ILE A 83 -11.00 9.98 -3.22
N GLU A 84 -11.31 10.78 -2.20
CA GLU A 84 -12.69 11.07 -1.80
C GLU A 84 -13.48 11.80 -2.91
N ALA A 85 -12.82 12.69 -3.66
CA ALA A 85 -13.40 13.34 -4.84
C ALA A 85 -13.49 12.41 -6.06
N GLY A 86 -13.14 11.12 -5.96
CA GLY A 86 -13.25 10.13 -7.02
C GLY A 86 -12.23 10.33 -8.14
N HIS A 87 -11.00 10.72 -7.81
CA HIS A 87 -9.87 10.64 -8.74
C HIS A 87 -9.45 9.17 -8.94
N PRO A 88 -9.06 8.76 -10.17
CA PRO A 88 -8.48 7.44 -10.37
C PRO A 88 -7.16 7.33 -9.61
N THR A 89 -6.87 6.17 -9.05
CA THR A 89 -5.55 5.91 -8.44
C THR A 89 -4.65 5.15 -9.41
N LYS A 90 -3.33 5.28 -9.26
CA LYS A 90 -2.37 4.57 -10.09
C LYS A 90 -2.49 3.05 -9.96
N ASP A 91 -2.36 2.36 -11.08
CA ASP A 91 -2.29 0.91 -11.11
C ASP A 91 -0.83 0.41 -11.02
N PHE A 92 -0.64 -0.90 -11.22
CA PHE A 92 0.66 -1.51 -11.17
C PHE A 92 1.63 -0.98 -12.23
N HIS A 93 1.16 -0.56 -13.41
CA HIS A 93 2.04 -0.16 -14.52
C HIS A 93 2.57 1.26 -14.38
N ILE A 94 1.88 2.11 -13.62
CA ILE A 94 2.28 3.50 -13.38
C ILE A 94 3.31 3.56 -12.23
N LYS A 95 4.60 3.62 -12.56
CA LYS A 95 5.71 3.65 -11.56
C LYS A 95 6.08 5.05 -11.06
N GLY A 96 5.47 6.09 -11.62
CA GLY A 96 5.67 7.50 -11.25
C GLY A 96 5.42 7.75 -9.77
N LYS A 97 6.22 8.63 -9.15
CA LYS A 97 6.00 9.04 -7.76
C LYS A 97 5.00 10.19 -7.71
N SER A 98 4.12 10.15 -6.71
CA SER A 98 3.24 11.27 -6.38
C SER A 98 4.05 12.49 -5.93
N ALA A 99 3.50 13.68 -6.16
CA ALA A 99 3.95 14.90 -5.52
C ALA A 99 3.41 15.01 -4.10
N ASN A 100 4.20 15.59 -3.21
CA ASN A 100 3.82 15.85 -1.82
C ASN A 100 3.99 17.33 -1.44
N TRP A 101 3.99 18.21 -2.44
CA TRP A 101 4.20 19.66 -2.31
C TRP A 101 3.58 20.40 -3.50
N GLY A 102 3.30 21.70 -3.32
CA GLY A 102 2.82 22.57 -4.39
C GLY A 102 1.37 22.33 -4.82
N PRO A 103 0.90 23.05 -5.86
CA PRO A 103 -0.45 22.86 -6.41
C PRO A 103 -0.72 21.44 -6.92
N GLN A 104 0.33 20.74 -7.35
CA GLN A 104 0.30 19.38 -7.89
C GLN A 104 0.26 18.29 -6.81
N ALA A 105 0.34 18.64 -5.52
CA ALA A 105 0.47 17.68 -4.45
C ALA A 105 -0.68 16.65 -4.46
N GLY A 106 -0.34 15.38 -4.23
CA GLY A 106 -1.23 14.22 -4.32
C GLY A 106 -1.37 13.62 -5.71
N LEU A 107 -0.89 14.28 -6.77
CA LEU A 107 -0.99 13.81 -8.16
C LEU A 107 0.34 13.29 -8.69
N ILE A 108 0.32 12.64 -9.86
CA ILE A 108 1.51 12.10 -10.52
C ILE A 108 1.91 13.01 -11.68
N CYS A 109 2.98 13.78 -11.50
CA CYS A 109 3.47 14.71 -12.51
C CYS A 109 4.20 14.01 -13.65
N THR A 110 4.08 14.53 -14.86
CA THR A 110 4.85 14.02 -16.01
C THR A 110 6.34 14.29 -15.84
N ASP A 111 6.68 15.47 -15.32
CA ASP A 111 8.01 15.80 -14.85
C ASP A 111 8.15 15.53 -13.34
N GLN A 112 8.91 14.49 -13.01
CA GLN A 112 9.17 14.04 -11.65
C GLN A 112 9.99 15.06 -10.84
N ALA A 113 10.51 16.12 -11.47
CA ALA A 113 11.04 17.31 -10.79
C ALA A 113 10.00 18.00 -9.89
N PHE A 114 8.70 17.77 -10.15
CA PHE A 114 7.58 18.28 -9.37
C PHE A 114 6.99 17.24 -8.41
N SER A 115 7.57 16.03 -8.33
CA SER A 115 7.15 15.00 -7.38
C SER A 115 7.96 15.06 -6.07
N LYS A 116 7.77 14.09 -5.17
CA LYS A 116 8.62 13.94 -3.97
C LYS A 116 10.09 13.66 -4.28
N LEU A 117 10.43 13.38 -5.55
CA LEU A 117 11.79 13.18 -6.02
C LEU A 117 12.54 14.49 -6.26
N GLU A 118 11.90 15.65 -6.12
CA GLU A 118 12.51 16.98 -6.27
C GLU A 118 13.82 17.15 -5.48
N LYS A 119 13.90 16.58 -4.26
CA LYS A 119 15.12 16.58 -3.43
C LYS A 119 16.34 15.93 -4.08
N PHE A 120 16.15 15.09 -5.11
CA PHE A 120 17.24 14.40 -5.80
C PHE A 120 17.74 15.12 -7.05
N LYS A 121 17.19 16.31 -7.37
CA LYS A 121 17.60 17.10 -8.55
C LYS A 121 19.11 17.32 -8.62
N GLU A 122 19.74 17.62 -7.48
CA GLU A 122 21.18 17.89 -7.40
C GLU A 122 21.96 16.64 -6.95
N ASP A 123 21.50 15.97 -5.88
CA ASP A 123 22.27 14.88 -5.23
C ASP A 123 22.25 13.55 -6.00
N ALA A 124 21.19 13.28 -6.77
CA ALA A 124 21.03 12.01 -7.47
C ALA A 124 20.20 12.16 -8.77
N PRO A 125 20.64 13.00 -9.72
CA PRO A 125 19.87 13.34 -10.92
C PRO A 125 19.48 12.11 -11.74
N GLY A 126 20.30 11.05 -11.75
CA GLY A 126 19.97 9.79 -12.44
C GLY A 126 18.70 9.11 -11.92
N LYS A 127 18.31 9.31 -10.65
CA LYS A 127 17.01 8.83 -10.13
C LYS A 127 15.85 9.58 -10.78
N LEU A 128 16.01 10.88 -10.99
CA LEU A 128 15.00 11.73 -11.62
C LEU A 128 14.87 11.39 -13.11
N THR A 129 16.00 11.25 -13.81
CA THR A 129 16.04 10.83 -15.22
C THR A 129 15.31 9.51 -15.42
N ARG A 130 15.64 8.49 -14.61
CA ARG A 130 14.99 7.18 -14.70
C ARG A 130 13.50 7.25 -14.39
N ALA A 131 13.09 8.05 -13.41
CA ALA A 131 11.67 8.22 -13.09
C ALA A 131 10.91 8.91 -14.24
N ASN A 132 11.53 9.90 -14.89
CA ASN A 132 10.96 10.54 -16.09
C ASN A 132 10.90 9.58 -17.28
N GLU A 133 11.91 8.75 -17.51
CA GLU A 133 11.88 7.71 -18.55
C GLU A 133 10.73 6.72 -18.32
N GLN A 134 10.49 6.30 -17.07
CA GLN A 134 9.36 5.44 -16.71
C GLN A 134 7.99 6.09 -16.97
N ILE A 135 7.88 7.42 -16.76
CA ILE A 135 6.66 8.15 -17.13
C ILE A 135 6.45 8.14 -18.65
N GLN A 136 7.51 8.42 -19.42
CA GLN A 136 7.40 8.44 -20.88
C GLN A 136 7.09 7.06 -21.46
N GLU A 137 7.65 6.00 -20.86
CA GLU A 137 7.29 4.61 -21.17
C GLU A 137 5.83 4.31 -20.84
N CYS A 138 5.37 4.67 -19.63
CA CYS A 138 3.98 4.52 -19.21
C CYS A 138 2.99 5.20 -20.18
N ILE A 139 3.30 6.40 -20.67
CA ILE A 139 2.48 7.11 -21.66
C ILE A 139 2.54 6.42 -23.03
N ARG A 140 3.73 6.07 -23.50
CA ARG A 140 3.94 5.42 -24.80
C ARG A 140 3.23 4.06 -24.88
N ASP A 141 3.23 3.32 -23.78
CA ASP A 141 2.61 2.00 -23.68
C ASP A 141 1.09 2.07 -23.43
N GLY A 142 0.54 3.28 -23.32
CA GLY A 142 -0.90 3.52 -23.25
C GLY A 142 -1.52 3.31 -21.85
N HIS A 143 -0.70 3.25 -20.80
CA HIS A 143 -1.19 3.10 -19.43
C HIS A 143 -1.73 4.41 -18.84
N ALA A 144 -1.30 5.57 -19.37
CA ALA A 144 -1.78 6.88 -18.98
C ALA A 144 -1.57 7.91 -20.11
N VAL A 145 -2.17 9.08 -19.98
CA VAL A 145 -1.92 10.24 -20.84
C VAL A 145 -1.46 11.44 -20.00
N ALA A 146 -0.71 12.35 -20.60
CA ALA A 146 -0.40 13.64 -20.01
C ALA A 146 -1.56 14.61 -20.20
N VAL A 147 -1.99 15.27 -19.12
CA VAL A 147 -2.99 16.35 -19.17
C VAL A 147 -2.49 17.56 -18.39
N PRO A 148 -2.86 18.79 -18.79
CA PRO A 148 -2.60 19.98 -17.99
C PRO A 148 -3.17 19.83 -16.57
N LEU A 149 -2.42 20.30 -15.58
CA LEU A 149 -2.88 20.32 -14.20
C LEU A 149 -3.96 21.37 -14.04
N GLU A 150 -5.18 20.88 -13.82
CA GLU A 150 -6.34 21.68 -13.48
C GLU A 150 -6.77 21.35 -12.04
N ILE A 151 -6.93 22.39 -11.21
CA ILE A 151 -7.39 22.25 -9.82
C ILE A 151 -8.56 23.16 -9.52
N SER A 152 -9.54 22.65 -8.79
CA SER A 152 -10.69 23.42 -8.35
C SER A 152 -10.33 24.40 -7.22
N GLY A 153 -11.16 25.43 -7.01
CA GLY A 153 -10.99 26.33 -5.86
C GLY A 153 -11.15 25.63 -4.51
N ASN A 154 -11.97 24.57 -4.43
CA ASN A 154 -12.03 23.72 -3.24
C ASN A 154 -10.68 23.04 -2.97
N ARG A 155 -10.05 22.46 -4.00
CA ARG A 155 -8.73 21.84 -3.87
C ARG A 155 -7.64 22.85 -3.51
N LEU A 156 -7.70 24.07 -4.05
CA LEU A 156 -6.81 25.16 -3.62
C LEU A 156 -6.95 25.45 -2.12
N GLY A 157 -8.18 25.57 -1.62
CA GLY A 157 -8.45 25.78 -0.20
C GLY A 157 -7.92 24.64 0.68
N GLU A 158 -8.09 23.40 0.23
CA GLU A 158 -7.55 22.21 0.90
C GLU A 158 -6.01 22.25 0.96
N LEU A 159 -5.34 22.51 -0.17
CA LEU A 159 -3.89 22.60 -0.26
C LEU A 159 -3.32 23.73 0.62
N MET A 160 -4.02 24.86 0.73
CA MET A 160 -3.65 25.93 1.66
C MET A 160 -3.78 25.49 3.13
N LYS A 161 -4.87 24.80 3.49
CA LYS A 161 -5.08 24.27 4.85
C LYS A 161 -4.04 23.21 5.23
N LEU A 162 -3.61 22.41 4.25
CA LEU A 162 -2.54 21.42 4.41
C LEU A 162 -1.12 22.03 4.37
N GLY A 163 -1.00 23.34 4.16
CA GLY A 163 0.29 24.05 4.07
C GLY A 163 1.11 23.72 2.82
N GLN A 164 0.49 23.14 1.80
CA GLN A 164 1.16 22.73 0.55
C GLN A 164 1.41 23.92 -0.38
N ILE A 165 0.57 24.96 -0.28
CA ILE A 165 0.70 26.21 -1.02
C ILE A 165 0.37 27.40 -0.12
N THR A 166 0.95 28.55 -0.42
CA THR A 166 0.58 29.86 0.16
C THR A 166 0.15 30.78 -0.97
N GLN A 167 -1.08 31.31 -0.91
CA GLN A 167 -1.55 32.30 -1.88
C GLN A 167 -0.92 33.66 -1.57
N LEU A 168 -0.27 34.25 -2.57
CA LEU A 168 0.45 35.52 -2.44
C LEU A 168 -0.38 36.70 -2.93
N ALA A 169 -1.09 36.53 -4.05
CA ALA A 169 -1.86 37.60 -4.67
C ALA A 169 -2.96 37.04 -5.57
N THR A 170 -3.94 37.90 -5.87
CA THR A 170 -4.94 37.68 -6.91
C THR A 170 -4.96 38.90 -7.81
N ASN A 171 -4.76 38.69 -9.12
CA ASN A 171 -4.96 39.73 -10.10
C ASN A 171 -6.46 39.83 -10.42
N ALA A 172 -7.06 40.96 -10.05
CA ALA A 172 -8.50 41.17 -10.22
C ALA A 172 -8.92 41.34 -11.68
N TYR A 173 -7.98 41.65 -12.60
CA TYR A 173 -8.29 41.90 -14.01
C TYR A 173 -8.53 40.62 -14.81
N ASP A 174 -7.70 39.60 -14.62
CA ASP A 174 -7.75 38.34 -15.38
C ASP A 174 -8.10 37.12 -14.51
N GLY A 175 -8.27 37.33 -13.20
CA GLY A 175 -8.57 36.26 -12.25
C GLY A 175 -7.38 35.35 -11.93
N THR A 176 -6.17 35.71 -12.37
CA THR A 176 -4.96 34.93 -12.11
C THR A 176 -4.61 34.94 -10.62
N ARG A 177 -4.37 33.76 -10.05
CA ARG A 177 -3.90 33.60 -8.67
C ARG A 177 -2.43 33.25 -8.65
N HIS A 178 -1.66 33.89 -7.77
CA HIS A 178 -0.25 33.60 -7.58
C HIS A 178 -0.05 32.82 -6.28
N PHE A 179 0.68 31.71 -6.37
CA PHE A 179 0.98 30.84 -5.25
C PHE A 179 2.49 30.66 -5.08
N SER A 180 2.89 30.34 -3.87
CA SER A 180 4.23 29.82 -3.58
C SER A 180 4.16 28.49 -2.85
N ALA A 181 5.16 27.65 -3.05
CA ALA A 181 5.33 26.40 -2.32
C ALA A 181 6.80 26.07 -2.14
N ARG A 182 7.12 25.32 -1.08
CA ARG A 182 8.47 24.78 -0.86
C ARG A 182 8.53 23.35 -1.35
N GLY A 183 9.53 23.05 -2.18
CA GLY A 183 9.85 21.67 -2.56
C GLY A 183 10.46 20.88 -1.39
N PRO A 184 10.55 19.55 -1.50
CA PRO A 184 11.29 18.68 -0.60
C PRO A 184 12.70 19.18 -0.22
N SER A 185 13.42 19.81 -1.16
CA SER A 185 14.73 20.46 -0.99
C SER A 185 14.69 21.75 -0.16
N GLN A 186 13.51 22.22 0.24
CA GLN A 186 13.22 23.53 0.84
C GLN A 186 13.31 24.73 -0.13
N GLN A 187 13.65 24.50 -1.40
CA GLN A 187 13.63 25.51 -2.44
C GLN A 187 12.22 26.08 -2.62
N LEU A 188 12.12 27.40 -2.76
CA LEU A 188 10.86 28.10 -2.99
C LEU A 188 10.54 28.16 -4.49
N TYR A 189 9.31 27.81 -4.84
CA TYR A 189 8.78 27.84 -6.20
C TYR A 189 7.56 28.75 -6.27
N ALA A 190 7.43 29.47 -7.38
CA ALA A 190 6.26 30.29 -7.71
C ALA A 190 5.40 29.59 -8.76
N PHE A 191 4.07 29.68 -8.58
CA PHE A 191 3.08 29.12 -9.49
C PHE A 191 2.00 30.15 -9.80
N GLU A 192 1.37 29.99 -10.96
CA GLU A 192 0.23 30.80 -11.40
C GLU A 192 -0.96 29.88 -11.68
N GLY A 193 -2.12 30.19 -11.11
CA GLY A 193 -3.39 29.54 -11.45
C GLY A 193 -4.22 30.48 -12.31
N LYS A 194 -4.43 30.10 -13.58
CA LYS A 194 -5.27 30.85 -14.52
C LYS A 194 -6.62 30.19 -14.64
N ARG A 195 -7.68 30.97 -14.47
CA ARG A 195 -9.04 30.45 -14.46
C ARG A 195 -9.43 29.87 -15.83
N THR A 196 -10.06 28.70 -15.86
CA THR A 196 -10.49 28.05 -17.12
C THR A 196 -11.64 28.78 -17.79
N SER A 197 -12.60 29.29 -17.00
CA SER A 197 -13.73 30.06 -17.49
C SER A 197 -14.26 31.01 -16.41
N ALA A 198 -15.06 32.02 -16.80
CA ALA A 198 -15.68 32.95 -15.84
C ALA A 198 -16.74 32.28 -14.95
N SER A 199 -17.29 31.12 -15.36
CA SER A 199 -18.32 30.38 -14.65
C SER A 199 -17.79 29.24 -13.78
N GLU A 200 -16.61 28.68 -14.10
CA GLU A 200 -16.06 27.55 -13.36
C GLU A 200 -15.03 28.00 -12.32
N ASP A 201 -15.05 27.41 -11.13
CA ASP A 201 -14.03 27.66 -10.11
C ASP A 201 -12.89 26.65 -10.26
N SER A 202 -12.22 26.73 -11.42
CA SER A 202 -11.13 25.83 -11.80
C SER A 202 -9.96 26.59 -12.41
N TYR A 203 -8.75 26.14 -12.11
CA TYR A 203 -7.50 26.85 -12.41
C TYR A 203 -6.49 25.92 -13.07
N LEU A 204 -6.03 26.30 -14.26
CA LEU A 204 -4.87 25.71 -14.91
C LEU A 204 -3.59 26.23 -14.26
N ILE A 205 -2.70 25.32 -13.89
CA ILE A 205 -1.51 25.65 -13.12
C ILE A 205 -0.27 25.75 -13.99
N PHE A 206 0.46 26.85 -13.83
CA PHE A 206 1.69 27.15 -14.54
C PHE A 206 2.86 27.36 -13.59
N HIS A 207 4.06 26.99 -14.04
CA HIS A 207 5.34 27.33 -13.44
C HIS A 207 6.27 27.87 -14.52
N GLN A 208 6.84 29.06 -14.31
CA GLN A 208 7.73 29.73 -15.28
C GLN A 208 7.12 29.80 -16.70
N GLY A 209 5.82 30.11 -16.79
CA GLY A 209 5.08 30.22 -18.05
C GLY A 209 4.73 28.89 -18.72
N LYS A 210 5.15 27.74 -18.18
CA LYS A 210 4.80 26.41 -18.70
C LYS A 210 3.70 25.77 -17.86
N SER A 211 2.74 25.12 -18.52
CA SER A 211 1.72 24.34 -17.80
C SER A 211 2.40 23.21 -17.05
N ILE A 212 2.01 23.00 -15.79
CA ILE A 212 2.31 21.75 -15.10
C ILE A 212 1.41 20.68 -15.73
N GLU A 213 1.97 19.49 -15.93
CA GLU A 213 1.25 18.35 -16.47
C GLU A 213 1.27 17.18 -15.48
N VAL A 214 0.16 16.45 -15.47
CA VAL A 214 -0.06 15.29 -14.61
C VAL A 214 -0.62 14.14 -15.44
N LEU A 215 -0.49 12.91 -14.94
CA LEU A 215 -1.03 11.74 -15.60
C LEU A 215 -2.54 11.62 -15.35
N ALA A 216 -3.29 11.17 -16.36
CA ALA A 216 -4.69 10.78 -16.29
C ALA A 216 -4.93 9.46 -17.06
N LYS A 217 -6.08 8.81 -16.86
CA LYS A 217 -6.44 7.59 -17.61
C LYS A 217 -6.74 7.86 -19.10
N HIS A 218 -7.31 9.02 -19.39
CA HIS A 218 -7.67 9.47 -20.74
C HIS A 218 -7.73 11.01 -20.77
N GLU A 219 -7.70 11.59 -21.96
CA GLU A 219 -7.78 13.03 -22.15
C GLU A 219 -9.11 13.58 -21.62
N GLY A 220 -9.06 14.70 -20.88
CA GLY A 220 -10.24 15.27 -20.21
C GLY A 220 -10.70 14.50 -18.96
N GLY A 221 -10.07 13.38 -18.62
CA GLY A 221 -10.31 12.65 -17.39
C GLY A 221 -9.65 13.30 -16.17
N LYS A 222 -10.06 12.87 -14.97
CA LYS A 222 -9.41 13.28 -13.72
C LYS A 222 -7.97 12.77 -13.66
N ALA A 223 -7.09 13.60 -13.11
CA ALA A 223 -5.70 13.25 -12.87
C ALA A 223 -5.56 12.09 -11.86
N LEU A 224 -4.56 11.24 -12.07
CA LEU A 224 -4.23 10.09 -11.25
C LEU A 224 -3.63 10.51 -9.91
N THR A 225 -4.07 9.85 -8.84
CA THR A 225 -3.55 10.00 -7.48
C THR A 225 -2.96 8.69 -6.93
N ALA A 226 -2.47 8.73 -5.69
CA ALA A 226 -1.93 7.56 -5.01
C ALA A 226 -3.02 6.52 -4.69
N ASP A 227 -2.65 5.25 -4.72
CA ASP A 227 -3.45 4.11 -4.33
C ASP A 227 -3.18 3.67 -2.89
N TYR A 228 -3.93 2.68 -2.43
CA TYR A 228 -3.75 1.99 -1.15
C TYR A 228 -2.88 0.76 -1.37
N ASP A 229 -1.58 0.94 -1.21
CA ASP A 229 -0.63 -0.16 -1.18
C ASP A 229 -0.92 -1.06 0.04
N LEU A 230 -1.23 -2.34 -0.19
CA LEU A 230 -1.34 -3.31 0.90
C LEU A 230 0.04 -3.58 1.50
N HIS A 231 0.15 -3.57 2.82
CA HIS A 231 1.34 -4.03 3.53
C HIS A 231 1.36 -5.57 3.64
N MET A 232 0.26 -6.15 4.10
CA MET A 232 0.09 -7.61 4.22
C MET A 232 -1.40 -8.00 4.28
N VAL A 233 -1.67 -9.26 3.93
CA VAL A 233 -2.94 -9.94 4.20
C VAL A 233 -2.59 -11.24 4.92
N ALA A 234 -2.96 -11.34 6.20
CA ALA A 234 -2.55 -12.43 7.08
C ALA A 234 -3.77 -13.17 7.64
N PRO A 235 -4.18 -14.30 7.03
CA PRO A 235 -5.36 -15.05 7.46
C PRO A 235 -5.10 -15.78 8.78
N HIS A 236 -6.17 -16.09 9.51
CA HIS A 236 -6.09 -17.05 10.60
C HIS A 236 -5.70 -18.45 10.08
N LEU A 237 -4.94 -19.22 10.87
CA LEU A 237 -4.44 -20.54 10.48
C LEU A 237 -5.55 -21.55 10.18
N SER A 238 -6.75 -21.38 10.76
CA SER A 238 -7.92 -22.20 10.41
C SER A 238 -8.32 -22.07 8.94
N ASP A 239 -7.99 -20.94 8.32
CA ASP A 239 -8.36 -20.60 6.96
C ASP A 239 -7.15 -20.60 6.02
N PHE A 240 -5.94 -20.89 6.51
CA PHE A 240 -4.72 -20.96 5.71
C PHE A 240 -4.77 -22.17 4.77
N GLY A 241 -4.47 -21.97 3.48
CA GLY A 241 -4.59 -23.04 2.49
C GLY A 241 -3.90 -22.77 1.15
N PRO A 242 -4.25 -23.53 0.10
CA PRO A 242 -3.66 -23.36 -1.24
C PRO A 242 -3.74 -21.93 -1.80
N GLN A 243 -4.77 -21.17 -1.44
CA GLN A 243 -4.98 -19.76 -1.80
C GLN A 243 -3.94 -18.80 -1.21
N ASP A 244 -3.13 -19.26 -0.25
CA ASP A 244 -2.07 -18.49 0.41
C ASP A 244 -0.68 -18.81 -0.17
N ARG A 245 -0.60 -19.70 -1.16
CA ARG A 245 0.66 -20.03 -1.84
C ARG A 245 1.06 -18.89 -2.77
N ILE A 246 2.15 -18.23 -2.41
CA ILE A 246 2.77 -17.20 -3.24
C ILE A 246 3.51 -17.83 -4.43
N PRO A 247 3.36 -17.30 -5.67
CA PRO A 247 4.02 -17.85 -6.85
C PRO A 247 5.55 -17.88 -6.72
N ILE A 248 6.14 -16.85 -6.12
CA ILE A 248 7.58 -16.73 -5.89
C ILE A 248 7.84 -16.62 -4.38
N PRO A 249 8.14 -17.75 -3.69
CA PRO A 249 8.33 -17.76 -2.23
C PRO A 249 9.55 -17.01 -1.72
N ASP A 250 10.63 -16.98 -2.49
CA ASP A 250 11.84 -16.21 -2.12
C ASP A 250 11.65 -14.70 -2.30
N VAL A 251 10.51 -14.28 -2.89
CA VAL A 251 10.11 -12.89 -3.21
C VAL A 251 11.05 -12.18 -4.18
N ALA A 252 12.36 -12.23 -3.97
CA ALA A 252 13.36 -11.58 -4.80
C ALA A 252 14.43 -12.56 -5.30
N HIS A 253 14.91 -12.30 -6.52
CA HIS A 253 15.93 -13.11 -7.19
C HIS A 253 17.22 -13.20 -6.38
N SER A 254 17.62 -12.11 -5.73
CA SER A 254 18.80 -12.08 -4.86
C SER A 254 18.69 -13.02 -3.66
N VAL A 255 17.51 -13.08 -3.04
CA VAL A 255 17.21 -13.99 -1.91
C VAL A 255 17.25 -15.44 -2.38
N PHE A 256 16.64 -15.73 -3.53
CA PHE A 256 16.69 -17.04 -4.18
C PHE A 256 18.14 -17.48 -4.42
N LYS A 257 18.95 -16.65 -5.09
CA LYS A 257 20.36 -16.98 -5.38
C LYS A 257 21.15 -17.22 -4.10
N GLN A 258 21.02 -16.36 -3.10
CA GLN A 258 21.70 -16.53 -1.82
C GLN A 258 21.29 -17.84 -1.11
N ARG A 259 20.04 -18.26 -1.22
CA ARG A 259 19.59 -19.56 -0.70
C ARG A 259 20.27 -20.71 -1.43
N ILE A 260 20.30 -20.69 -2.76
CA ILE A 260 20.95 -21.73 -3.57
C ILE A 260 22.46 -21.79 -3.30
N ASP A 261 23.13 -20.65 -3.24
CA ASP A 261 24.57 -20.58 -2.96
C ASP A 261 24.93 -21.13 -1.58
N ARG A 262 24.11 -20.85 -0.56
CA ARG A 262 24.30 -21.43 0.77
C ARG A 262 24.21 -22.96 0.74
N TYR A 263 23.24 -23.54 0.04
CA TYR A 263 23.15 -25.00 -0.07
C TYR A 263 24.39 -25.58 -0.74
N ARG A 264 24.89 -24.95 -1.82
CA ARG A 264 26.08 -25.39 -2.55
C ARG A 264 27.34 -25.38 -1.68
N GLN A 265 27.53 -24.33 -0.88
CA GLN A 265 28.70 -24.17 -0.01
C GLN A 265 28.77 -25.19 1.14
N HIS A 266 27.63 -25.75 1.57
CA HIS A 266 27.56 -26.69 2.68
C HIS A 266 27.52 -28.16 2.23
N GLN A 267 27.71 -28.46 0.94
CA GLN A 267 27.75 -29.84 0.46
C GLN A 267 29.17 -30.42 0.48
N PRO A 268 29.35 -31.67 0.99
CA PRO A 268 30.67 -32.30 1.10
C PRO A 268 31.24 -32.80 -0.24
N ASP A 269 30.44 -33.00 -1.29
CA ASP A 269 30.94 -33.41 -2.63
C ASP A 269 31.06 -32.20 -3.58
N PRO A 270 32.26 -31.86 -4.08
CA PRO A 270 32.45 -30.78 -5.05
C PRO A 270 31.61 -30.89 -6.33
N ARG A 271 31.25 -32.11 -6.78
CA ARG A 271 30.39 -32.32 -7.96
C ARG A 271 28.93 -31.96 -7.71
N SER A 272 28.52 -31.89 -6.45
CA SER A 272 27.20 -31.43 -6.01
C SER A 272 27.12 -29.91 -5.81
N SER A 273 28.23 -29.20 -6.05
CA SER A 273 28.30 -27.73 -6.02
C SER A 273 27.69 -27.04 -7.25
N GLN A 274 27.06 -27.77 -8.16
CA GLN A 274 26.36 -27.20 -9.32
C GLN A 274 24.92 -26.81 -8.95
N VAL A 275 24.39 -25.79 -9.60
CA VAL A 275 22.96 -25.46 -9.46
C VAL A 275 22.15 -26.60 -10.08
N PRO A 276 21.17 -27.19 -9.37
CA PRO A 276 20.31 -28.22 -9.94
C PRO A 276 19.67 -27.75 -11.23
N GLU A 277 19.59 -28.65 -12.22
CA GLU A 277 19.08 -28.32 -13.56
C GLU A 277 17.71 -27.63 -13.53
N ALA A 278 16.81 -28.13 -12.69
CA ALA A 278 15.45 -27.57 -12.50
C ALA A 278 15.42 -26.13 -11.98
N LEU A 279 16.53 -25.61 -11.44
CA LEU A 279 16.65 -24.27 -10.87
C LEU A 279 17.59 -23.36 -11.67
N ARG A 280 18.24 -23.89 -12.71
CA ARG A 280 19.31 -23.19 -13.44
C ARG A 280 18.83 -21.93 -14.16
N ALA A 281 17.71 -22.02 -14.88
CA ALA A 281 17.13 -20.88 -15.58
C ALA A 281 16.76 -19.71 -14.64
N ASP A 282 16.09 -20.02 -13.53
CA ASP A 282 15.77 -19.05 -12.49
C ASP A 282 17.03 -18.46 -11.84
N TYR A 283 18.09 -19.24 -11.67
CA TYR A 283 19.33 -18.78 -11.03
C TYR A 283 20.13 -17.83 -11.93
N GLU A 284 20.15 -18.11 -13.23
CA GLU A 284 20.90 -17.35 -14.23
C GLU A 284 20.17 -16.08 -14.68
N SER A 285 18.83 -16.08 -14.71
CA SER A 285 18.01 -14.98 -15.23
C SER A 285 16.98 -14.47 -14.23
N ALA A 286 17.13 -13.20 -13.82
CA ALA A 286 16.11 -12.52 -13.01
C ALA A 286 14.77 -12.41 -13.76
N ALA A 287 14.80 -12.19 -15.08
CA ALA A 287 13.58 -12.11 -15.88
C ALA A 287 12.81 -13.45 -15.90
N HIS A 288 13.52 -14.58 -16.03
CA HIS A 288 12.89 -15.91 -15.95
C HIS A 288 12.34 -16.17 -14.55
N PHE A 289 13.08 -15.80 -13.51
CA PHE A 289 12.63 -15.93 -12.12
C PHE A 289 11.32 -15.17 -11.87
N TYR A 290 11.21 -13.93 -12.31
CA TYR A 290 10.01 -13.09 -12.15
C TYR A 290 8.90 -13.36 -13.16
N GLN A 291 9.10 -14.22 -14.17
CA GLN A 291 8.05 -14.57 -15.14
C GLN A 291 6.82 -15.25 -14.50
N LYS A 292 6.97 -15.74 -13.26
CA LYS A 292 5.90 -16.35 -12.48
C LYS A 292 4.98 -15.32 -11.80
N GLU A 293 5.36 -14.04 -11.80
CA GLU A 293 4.49 -12.97 -11.32
C GLU A 293 3.30 -12.76 -12.25
N ASP A 294 2.22 -12.24 -11.68
CA ASP A 294 1.12 -11.73 -12.48
C ASP A 294 1.56 -10.41 -13.14
N PRO A 295 1.38 -10.23 -14.47
CA PRO A 295 1.87 -9.06 -15.17
C PRO A 295 1.21 -7.75 -14.71
N ASP A 296 -0.01 -7.82 -14.17
CA ASP A 296 -0.80 -6.65 -13.76
C ASP A 296 -0.89 -6.49 -12.23
N LEU A 297 -0.57 -7.54 -11.48
CA LEU A 297 -0.74 -7.57 -10.02
C LEU A 297 0.56 -7.89 -9.25
N GLY A 298 1.63 -8.26 -9.94
CA GLY A 298 2.89 -8.69 -9.35
C GLY A 298 2.85 -10.08 -8.70
N ASN A 299 3.72 -10.33 -7.73
CA ASN A 299 3.77 -11.60 -6.99
C ASN A 299 2.60 -11.72 -5.99
N VAL A 300 1.45 -12.16 -6.48
CA VAL A 300 0.17 -12.13 -5.77
C VAL A 300 -0.37 -13.54 -5.49
N THR A 301 -0.90 -13.76 -4.28
CA THR A 301 -1.59 -15.03 -3.95
C THR A 301 -3.04 -14.99 -4.43
N PRO A 302 -3.70 -16.16 -4.67
CA PRO A 302 -5.12 -16.19 -4.96
C PRO A 302 -5.99 -15.47 -3.91
N ARG A 303 -5.65 -15.55 -2.61
CA ARG A 303 -6.35 -14.81 -1.55
C ARG A 303 -6.20 -13.30 -1.74
N ILE A 304 -5.00 -12.81 -2.02
CA ILE A 304 -4.79 -11.37 -2.20
C ILE A 304 -5.58 -10.88 -3.42
N LYS A 305 -5.61 -11.63 -4.53
CA LYS A 305 -6.46 -11.28 -5.69
C LYS A 305 -7.93 -11.09 -5.29
N GLN A 306 -8.51 -12.05 -4.57
CA GLN A 306 -9.88 -11.96 -4.08
C GLN A 306 -10.09 -10.82 -3.08
N MET A 307 -9.09 -10.56 -2.23
CA MET A 307 -9.13 -9.46 -1.26
C MET A 307 -9.11 -8.09 -1.96
N ILE A 308 -8.34 -7.93 -3.03
CA ILE A 308 -8.32 -6.70 -3.85
C ILE A 308 -9.72 -6.43 -4.42
N GLU A 309 -10.37 -7.44 -4.99
CA GLU A 309 -11.74 -7.34 -5.51
C GLU A 309 -12.73 -6.97 -4.41
N LEU A 310 -12.71 -7.70 -3.29
CA LEU A 310 -13.60 -7.47 -2.16
C LEU A 310 -13.42 -6.07 -1.55
N ILE A 311 -12.18 -5.62 -1.36
CA ILE A 311 -11.88 -4.29 -0.82
C ILE A 311 -12.47 -3.23 -1.76
N ASN A 312 -12.11 -3.25 -3.05
CA ASN A 312 -12.60 -2.24 -4.00
C ASN A 312 -14.14 -2.24 -4.08
N GLN A 313 -14.78 -3.41 -4.16
CA GLN A 313 -16.24 -3.52 -4.19
C GLN A 313 -16.90 -2.90 -2.95
N ARG A 314 -16.31 -3.06 -1.76
CA ARG A 314 -16.87 -2.54 -0.50
C ARG A 314 -16.54 -1.08 -0.24
N LEU A 315 -15.41 -0.57 -0.74
CA LEU A 315 -14.97 0.79 -0.46
C LEU A 315 -15.55 1.76 -1.48
N VAL A 316 -15.51 1.38 -2.75
CA VAL A 316 -15.83 2.29 -3.87
C VAL A 316 -16.91 1.74 -4.81
N GLY A 317 -17.23 0.45 -4.76
CA GLY A 317 -18.24 -0.16 -5.62
C GLY A 317 -17.88 0.01 -7.11
N ASN A 318 -18.74 0.73 -7.85
CA ASN A 318 -18.49 1.08 -9.27
C ASN A 318 -17.58 2.31 -9.46
N GLY A 319 -17.08 2.90 -8.36
CA GLY A 319 -16.15 4.01 -8.39
C GLY A 319 -14.71 3.60 -8.76
N GLU A 320 -13.80 4.55 -8.64
CA GLU A 320 -12.38 4.34 -8.95
C GLU A 320 -11.71 3.41 -7.95
N ARG A 321 -11.11 2.32 -8.44
CA ARG A 321 -10.39 1.35 -7.61
C ARG A 321 -9.26 2.03 -6.86
N VAL A 322 -9.09 1.62 -5.60
CA VAL A 322 -8.07 2.14 -4.67
C VAL A 322 -7.00 1.12 -4.31
N VAL A 323 -7.23 -0.18 -4.51
CA VAL A 323 -6.18 -1.21 -4.35
C VAL A 323 -5.97 -1.90 -5.69
N HIS A 324 -4.71 -1.98 -6.15
CA HIS A 324 -4.42 -2.46 -7.50
C HIS A 324 -3.58 -3.73 -7.56
N HIS A 325 -2.67 -3.98 -6.62
CA HIS A 325 -1.68 -5.04 -6.77
C HIS A 325 -1.41 -5.81 -5.48
N ASN A 326 -0.43 -6.72 -5.54
CA ASN A 326 0.04 -7.51 -4.42
C ASN A 326 0.40 -6.68 -3.18
N ALA A 327 0.41 -7.34 -2.02
CA ALA A 327 0.89 -6.74 -0.79
C ALA A 327 2.43 -6.69 -0.74
N ASP A 328 2.97 -5.71 -0.03
CA ASP A 328 4.41 -5.52 0.17
C ASP A 328 5.08 -6.75 0.80
N SER A 329 4.33 -7.55 1.58
CA SER A 329 4.77 -8.84 2.13
C SER A 329 5.27 -9.85 1.08
N GLY A 330 4.87 -9.67 -0.19
CA GLY A 330 5.29 -10.50 -1.32
C GLY A 330 6.04 -9.75 -2.42
N SER A 331 6.35 -8.46 -2.25
CA SER A 331 6.90 -7.62 -3.30
C SER A 331 8.44 -7.62 -3.34
N PRO A 332 9.09 -7.89 -4.49
CA PRO A 332 10.54 -7.73 -4.63
C PRO A 332 10.99 -6.26 -4.62
N ALA A 333 10.07 -5.32 -4.83
CA ALA A 333 10.33 -3.89 -4.91
C ALA A 333 9.98 -3.15 -3.59
N THR A 334 10.03 -3.85 -2.46
CA THR A 334 9.75 -3.25 -1.15
C THR A 334 10.74 -2.13 -0.83
N GLU A 335 10.22 -1.03 -0.32
CA GLU A 335 10.98 0.09 0.21
C GLU A 335 10.66 0.17 1.70
N VAL A 336 11.49 -0.48 2.51
CA VAL A 336 11.23 -0.73 3.94
C VAL A 336 10.92 0.55 4.72
N ALA A 337 11.66 1.64 4.44
CA ALA A 337 11.44 2.93 5.08
C ALA A 337 10.06 3.55 4.77
N ALA A 338 9.42 3.13 3.68
CA ALA A 338 8.09 3.58 3.28
C ALA A 338 6.97 2.65 3.79
N ASN A 339 7.28 1.66 4.64
CA ASN A 339 6.26 0.81 5.27
C ASN A 339 5.64 1.44 6.52
N TYR A 340 6.17 2.55 7.02
CA TYR A 340 5.72 3.16 8.26
C TYR A 340 5.41 4.66 8.13
N PRO A 341 4.39 5.17 8.83
CA PRO A 341 3.42 4.42 9.64
C PRO A 341 2.37 3.65 8.81
N ALA A 342 2.14 2.38 9.11
CA ALA A 342 1.12 1.56 8.43
C ALA A 342 -0.18 1.48 9.25
N THR A 343 -1.32 1.42 8.56
CA THR A 343 -2.63 1.22 9.18
C THR A 343 -3.02 -0.24 9.12
N PHE A 344 -3.36 -0.84 10.26
CA PHE A 344 -3.75 -2.24 10.38
C PHE A 344 -5.20 -2.36 10.83
N PHE A 345 -5.91 -3.26 10.17
CA PHE A 345 -7.27 -3.70 10.47
C PHE A 345 -7.18 -5.14 10.97
N LEU A 346 -7.43 -5.34 12.25
CA LEU A 346 -7.33 -6.60 12.96
C LEU A 346 -8.74 -7.17 13.15
N PRO A 347 -8.97 -8.48 12.94
CA PRO A 347 -10.30 -9.08 13.11
C PRO A 347 -10.83 -8.98 14.54
N THR A 348 -9.91 -8.89 15.49
CA THR A 348 -10.13 -8.70 16.92
C THR A 348 -8.93 -7.96 17.49
N LYS A 349 -9.07 -7.39 18.69
CA LYS A 349 -7.94 -6.82 19.44
C LYS A 349 -6.83 -7.86 19.62
N LEU A 350 -5.58 -7.47 19.34
CA LEU A 350 -4.39 -8.31 19.51
C LEU A 350 -3.42 -7.64 20.47
N GLY A 351 -3.31 -8.17 21.70
CA GLY A 351 -2.45 -7.59 22.73
C GLY A 351 -2.85 -6.14 23.03
N ARG A 352 -1.92 -5.19 22.84
CA ARG A 352 -2.21 -3.76 23.01
C ARG A 352 -2.83 -3.09 21.79
N PHE A 353 -2.86 -3.76 20.63
CA PHE A 353 -3.33 -3.19 19.38
C PHE A 353 -4.84 -3.36 19.27
N ASP A 354 -5.55 -2.23 19.24
CA ASP A 354 -6.99 -2.17 18.96
C ASP A 354 -7.27 -2.63 17.51
N GLU A 355 -8.53 -2.94 17.22
CA GLU A 355 -9.01 -3.48 15.94
C GLU A 355 -8.57 -2.63 14.75
N ILE A 356 -8.50 -1.31 14.90
CA ILE A 356 -7.83 -0.45 13.93
C ILE A 356 -6.67 0.27 14.61
N SER A 357 -5.45 0.01 14.15
CA SER A 357 -4.21 0.47 14.78
C SER A 357 -3.25 1.06 13.77
N ILE A 358 -2.47 2.06 14.20
CA ILE A 358 -1.33 2.59 13.42
C ILE A 358 -0.05 2.01 14.01
N ILE A 359 0.74 1.38 13.15
CA ILE A 359 2.04 0.79 13.46
C ILE A 359 3.12 1.74 12.95
N ASN A 360 3.84 2.39 13.87
CA ASN A 360 4.69 3.54 13.56
C ASN A 360 6.11 3.18 13.15
N ASN A 361 6.56 1.95 13.44
CA ASN A 361 7.93 1.52 13.16
C ASN A 361 8.05 -0.02 13.24
N SER A 362 9.25 -0.50 12.89
CA SER A 362 9.63 -1.92 12.88
C SER A 362 9.52 -2.62 14.22
N LYS A 363 9.71 -1.93 15.35
CA LYS A 363 9.56 -2.52 16.70
C LYS A 363 8.10 -2.82 17.01
N GLU A 364 7.20 -1.87 16.70
CA GLU A 364 5.76 -2.09 16.84
C GLU A 364 5.25 -3.16 15.89
N MET A 365 5.79 -3.21 14.66
CA MET A 365 5.51 -4.29 13.70
C MET A 365 5.94 -5.64 14.26
N ALA A 366 7.14 -5.73 14.85
CA ALA A 366 7.62 -6.96 15.44
C ALA A 366 6.73 -7.45 16.59
N GLU A 367 6.27 -6.53 17.44
CA GLU A 367 5.32 -6.82 18.52
C GLU A 367 3.97 -7.33 17.97
N LEU A 368 3.41 -6.65 16.96
CA LEU A 368 2.16 -7.06 16.32
C LEU A 368 2.29 -8.44 15.69
N ILE A 369 3.35 -8.69 14.91
CA ILE A 369 3.57 -9.98 14.23
C ILE A 369 3.76 -11.11 15.23
N THR A 370 4.48 -10.87 16.34
CA THR A 370 4.63 -11.85 17.41
C THR A 370 3.27 -12.20 18.01
N THR A 371 2.49 -11.18 18.37
CA THR A 371 1.16 -11.34 18.96
C THR A 371 0.19 -12.06 18.02
N ALA A 372 0.19 -11.69 16.74
CA ALA A 372 -0.63 -12.32 15.71
C ALA A 372 -0.27 -13.80 15.50
N LYS A 373 1.03 -14.13 15.38
CA LYS A 373 1.49 -15.53 15.27
C LYS A 373 1.11 -16.35 16.50
N ASP A 374 1.23 -15.78 17.70
CA ASP A 374 0.83 -16.45 18.94
C ASP A 374 -0.67 -16.67 19.02
N SER A 375 -1.45 -15.73 18.49
CA SER A 375 -2.92 -15.76 18.39
C SER A 375 -3.47 -16.58 17.23
N GLY A 376 -2.61 -17.31 16.49
CA GLY A 376 -3.04 -18.27 15.47
C GLY A 376 -3.13 -17.71 14.06
N TYR A 377 -2.53 -16.55 13.75
CA TYR A 377 -2.50 -16.01 12.39
C TYR A 377 -1.27 -16.47 11.61
N HIS A 378 -1.46 -16.77 10.32
CA HIS A 378 -0.36 -16.93 9.38
C HIS A 378 0.03 -15.55 8.84
N VAL A 379 1.16 -15.03 9.33
CA VAL A 379 1.67 -13.73 8.91
C VAL A 379 2.74 -13.91 7.83
N PRO A 380 2.48 -13.49 6.57
CA PRO A 380 3.51 -13.48 5.54
C PRO A 380 4.54 -12.39 5.86
N VAL A 381 5.81 -12.74 5.73
CA VAL A 381 6.93 -11.85 6.03
C VAL A 381 7.84 -11.78 4.82
N ASN A 382 8.04 -10.57 4.29
CA ASN A 382 8.94 -10.38 3.17
C ASN A 382 10.39 -10.56 3.65
N PRO A 383 11.21 -11.42 3.01
CA PRO A 383 12.61 -11.62 3.39
C PRO A 383 13.50 -10.37 3.27
N LEU A 384 13.03 -9.33 2.57
CA LEU A 384 13.71 -8.04 2.41
C LEU A 384 13.37 -7.02 3.51
N TRP A 385 12.42 -7.32 4.40
CA TRP A 385 12.10 -6.46 5.55
C TRP A 385 13.22 -6.46 6.61
N GLU A 386 13.07 -5.63 7.64
CA GLU A 386 14.03 -5.51 8.72
C GLU A 386 14.27 -6.85 9.43
N ARG A 387 15.52 -7.08 9.86
CA ARG A 387 15.92 -8.33 10.53
C ARG A 387 15.07 -8.63 11.78
N GLU A 388 14.70 -7.60 12.53
CA GLU A 388 13.85 -7.72 13.71
C GLU A 388 12.44 -8.22 13.40
N VAL A 389 11.96 -8.02 12.17
CA VAL A 389 10.67 -8.53 11.69
C VAL A 389 10.83 -9.93 11.06
N VAL A 390 11.83 -10.11 10.20
CA VAL A 390 12.05 -11.37 9.45
C VAL A 390 12.30 -12.58 10.36
N GLY A 391 12.97 -12.37 11.49
CA GLY A 391 13.35 -13.44 12.42
C GLY A 391 12.23 -13.95 13.34
N ILE A 392 11.04 -13.34 13.33
CA ILE A 392 10.02 -13.62 14.34
C ILE A 392 9.45 -15.01 14.18
N LYS A 393 9.55 -15.78 15.27
CA LYS A 393 8.96 -17.11 15.42
C LYS A 393 7.83 -17.05 16.44
N ARG A 394 6.83 -17.91 16.27
CA ARG A 394 5.79 -18.12 17.29
C ARG A 394 6.44 -18.53 18.61
N SER A 395 5.99 -17.97 19.72
CA SER A 395 6.52 -18.29 21.06
C SER A 395 6.44 -19.78 21.34
N GLY A 396 5.35 -20.45 20.95
CA GLY A 396 5.19 -21.90 21.09
C GLY A 396 6.28 -22.72 20.35
N PHE A 397 6.72 -22.26 19.18
CA PHE A 397 7.81 -22.89 18.43
C PHE A 397 9.14 -22.73 19.18
N THR A 398 9.45 -21.52 19.64
CA THR A 398 10.67 -21.24 20.41
C THR A 398 10.74 -22.05 21.69
N HIS A 399 9.63 -22.18 22.43
CA HIS A 399 9.55 -23.02 23.61
C HIS A 399 9.76 -24.51 23.28
N ALA A 400 9.15 -25.02 22.21
CA ALA A 400 9.35 -26.40 21.78
C ALA A 400 10.81 -26.68 21.37
N GLN A 401 11.43 -25.76 20.62
CA GLN A 401 12.84 -25.84 20.25
C GLN A 401 13.75 -25.85 21.48
N GLY A 402 13.46 -24.99 22.47
CA GLY A 402 14.19 -24.94 23.74
C GLY A 402 14.10 -26.25 24.53
N ARG A 403 12.90 -26.84 24.61
CA ARG A 403 12.70 -28.15 25.26
C ARG A 403 13.52 -29.24 24.58
N LEU A 404 13.48 -29.35 23.25
CA LEU A 404 14.26 -30.33 22.49
C LEU A 404 15.77 -30.14 22.72
N ALA A 405 16.26 -28.91 22.63
CA ALA A 405 17.68 -28.60 22.86
C ALA A 405 18.15 -28.86 24.30
N SER A 406 17.24 -28.87 25.27
CA SER A 406 17.56 -29.27 26.65
C SER A 406 17.67 -30.79 26.81
N VAL A 407 16.82 -31.56 26.11
CA VAL A 407 16.87 -33.03 26.11
C VAL A 407 18.17 -33.54 25.49
N PHE A 408 18.60 -32.98 24.36
CA PHE A 408 19.86 -33.38 23.69
C PHE A 408 21.14 -32.89 24.38
N ARG A 409 21.04 -32.05 25.43
CA ARG A 409 22.20 -31.64 26.25
C ARG A 409 22.36 -32.44 27.53
N GLN A 410 21.35 -33.24 27.91
CA GLN A 410 21.34 -34.05 29.13
C GLN A 410 21.51 -35.56 28.86
N GLY A 411 21.55 -35.97 27.59
CA GLY A 411 21.99 -37.30 27.15
C GLY A 411 23.25 -37.15 26.31
#